data_AF-A0A1I0ZIA6-F1
#
_entry.id   AF-A0A1I0ZIA6-F1
#
_cell.length_a   1.000
_cell.length_b   1.000
_cell.length_c   1.000
_cell.angle_alpha   90.00
_cell.angle_beta   90.00
_cell.angle_gamma   90.00
#
_symmetry.space_group_name_H-M   'P 1'
#
loop_
_entity.id
_entity.type
_entity.pdbx_description
1 polymer ?
#
loop_
_entity_poly.entity_id
_entity_poly.type
_entity_poly.pdbx_seq_one_letter_code
_entity_poly.pdbx_strand_id
1 'polypeptide(L)'
;MEIGQWFLETPYVEKTLELPGAEKLVINLTGLDCTTFVETVITLTRLAKESEFTFEAFEKELAYIRYRDGINEGYPSRLHYFSDWIFENQEKGILSDITQEIGGSPYPNTPSFMSENPKFYAQLADPSNIATIKTTESAIKERSYFYIPKAEIARLEKSIKSGDIIAITTSMTNLDIVHTGFAIEKNGRIHLMHASSKNMKVEISEKTLSDYLAGNKSQSGIIVSRLAKD
;
A
#
# COMPACT_ATOMS: atom_id res chain seq x y z
N MET A 1 -3.91 4.53 -14.45
CA MET A 1 -5.36 4.70 -14.18
C MET A 1 -6.23 3.73 -14.95
N GLU A 2 -6.06 3.62 -16.26
CA GLU A 2 -6.82 2.66 -17.09
C GLU A 2 -6.75 1.23 -16.54
N ILE A 3 -5.55 0.71 -16.33
CA ILE A 3 -5.31 -0.63 -15.77
C ILE A 3 -6.02 -0.84 -14.42
N GLY A 4 -5.97 0.16 -13.52
CA GLY A 4 -6.66 0.05 -12.23
C GLY A 4 -8.18 -0.08 -12.36
N GLN A 5 -8.77 0.50 -13.39
CA GLN A 5 -10.21 0.38 -13.66
C GLN A 5 -10.61 -0.98 -14.24
N TRP A 6 -9.68 -1.76 -14.81
CA TRP A 6 -9.97 -3.13 -15.27
C TRP A 6 -10.37 -4.06 -14.14
N PHE A 7 -9.98 -3.74 -12.91
CA PHE A 7 -10.30 -4.52 -11.71
C PHE A 7 -11.57 -4.07 -11.01
N LEU A 8 -12.31 -3.06 -11.50
CA LEU A 8 -13.58 -2.70 -10.88
C LEU A 8 -14.51 -3.91 -10.81
N GLU A 9 -15.20 -4.05 -9.68
CA GLU A 9 -16.03 -5.21 -9.32
C GLU A 9 -15.27 -6.51 -9.01
N THR A 10 -13.94 -6.56 -9.10
CA THR A 10 -13.17 -7.72 -8.62
C THR A 10 -13.42 -7.94 -7.13
N PRO A 11 -13.77 -9.17 -6.69
CA PRO A 11 -14.07 -9.46 -5.29
C PRO A 11 -12.94 -9.11 -4.33
N TYR A 12 -13.33 -8.61 -3.15
CA TYR A 12 -12.40 -8.45 -2.03
C TYR A 12 -12.15 -9.81 -1.38
N VAL A 13 -10.89 -10.23 -1.28
CA VAL A 13 -10.49 -11.46 -0.59
C VAL A 13 -9.28 -11.16 0.28
N GLU A 14 -9.42 -11.29 1.59
CA GLU A 14 -8.30 -11.12 2.52
C GLU A 14 -7.43 -12.38 2.60
N LYS A 15 -6.18 -12.20 3.04
CA LYS A 15 -5.24 -13.30 3.36
C LYS A 15 -4.94 -14.23 2.18
N THR A 16 -5.07 -13.75 0.95
CA THR A 16 -4.77 -14.52 -0.26
C THR A 16 -3.31 -14.95 -0.33
N LEU A 17 -2.41 -14.21 0.34
CA LEU A 17 -0.97 -14.48 0.40
C LEU A 17 -0.57 -15.40 1.57
N GLU A 18 -1.50 -15.73 2.49
CA GLU A 18 -1.19 -16.45 3.73
C GLU A 18 -1.33 -17.96 3.56
N LEU A 19 -0.51 -18.52 2.65
CA LEU A 19 -0.50 -19.96 2.38
C LEU A 19 0.36 -20.71 3.42
N PRO A 20 -0.01 -21.95 3.77
CA PRO A 20 0.83 -22.80 4.61
C PRO A 20 2.19 -23.11 3.96
N GLY A 21 3.22 -23.21 4.79
CA GLY A 21 4.58 -23.60 4.38
C GLY A 21 5.50 -22.39 4.15
N ALA A 22 6.54 -22.59 3.34
CA ALA A 22 7.48 -21.53 3.00
C ALA A 22 6.79 -20.42 2.19
N GLU A 23 7.24 -19.17 2.38
CA GLU A 23 6.76 -18.00 1.64
C GLU A 23 6.95 -18.21 0.13
N LYS A 24 5.92 -17.88 -0.65
CA LYS A 24 5.92 -18.00 -2.12
C LYS A 24 5.37 -16.73 -2.72
N LEU A 25 5.81 -16.42 -3.94
CA LEU A 25 5.13 -15.40 -4.75
C LEU A 25 3.75 -15.93 -5.12
N VAL A 26 2.70 -15.37 -4.53
CA VAL A 26 1.30 -15.71 -4.84
C VAL A 26 0.69 -14.66 -5.76
N ILE A 27 0.12 -15.10 -6.87
CA ILE A 27 -0.57 -14.25 -7.84
C ILE A 27 -2.05 -14.65 -7.84
N ASN A 28 -2.92 -13.70 -7.47
CA ASN A 28 -4.37 -13.85 -7.60
C ASN A 28 -4.96 -12.58 -8.20
N LEU A 29 -5.47 -12.68 -9.44
CA LEU A 29 -6.09 -11.56 -10.16
C LEU A 29 -7.63 -11.58 -10.06
N THR A 30 -8.19 -12.59 -9.39
CA THR A 30 -9.65 -12.81 -9.27
C THR A 30 -10.20 -12.49 -7.88
N GLY A 31 -9.32 -12.28 -6.91
CA GLY A 31 -9.66 -11.87 -5.56
C GLY A 31 -8.50 -11.08 -4.97
N LEU A 32 -8.76 -9.84 -4.56
CA LEU A 32 -7.74 -8.88 -4.16
C LEU A 32 -8.09 -8.26 -2.81
N ASP A 33 -7.08 -7.97 -2.01
CA ASP A 33 -7.18 -6.99 -0.91
C ASP A 33 -6.63 -5.64 -1.37
N CYS A 34 -6.59 -4.65 -0.47
CA CYS A 34 -6.17 -3.29 -0.83
C CYS A 34 -4.71 -3.23 -1.29
N THR A 35 -3.80 -3.97 -0.65
CA THR A 35 -2.37 -3.99 -1.00
C THR A 35 -2.14 -4.74 -2.30
N THR A 36 -2.67 -5.96 -2.43
CA THR A 36 -2.48 -6.78 -3.64
C THR A 36 -3.10 -6.14 -4.87
N PHE A 37 -4.19 -5.37 -4.73
CA PHE A 37 -4.72 -4.53 -5.80
C PHE A 37 -3.72 -3.47 -6.25
N VAL A 38 -3.13 -2.71 -5.33
CA VAL A 38 -2.13 -1.68 -5.65
C VAL A 38 -0.90 -2.30 -6.32
N GLU A 39 -0.35 -3.38 -5.76
CA GLU A 39 0.81 -4.07 -6.33
C GLU A 39 0.52 -4.57 -7.75
N THR A 40 -0.61 -5.24 -7.96
CA THR A 40 -1.02 -5.78 -9.26
C THR A 40 -1.12 -4.68 -10.32
N VAL A 41 -1.76 -3.55 -9.98
CA VAL A 41 -1.92 -2.43 -10.91
C VAL A 41 -0.57 -1.79 -11.24
N ILE A 42 0.34 -1.66 -10.27
CA ILE A 42 1.68 -1.11 -10.49
C ILE A 42 2.49 -2.05 -11.38
N THR A 43 2.50 -3.35 -11.08
CA THR A 43 3.16 -4.38 -11.90
C THR A 43 2.72 -4.28 -13.36
N LEU A 44 1.41 -4.34 -13.62
CA LEU A 44 0.88 -4.25 -14.98
C LEU A 44 1.19 -2.91 -15.66
N THR A 45 1.18 -1.81 -14.90
CA THR A 45 1.50 -0.49 -15.44
C THR A 45 2.95 -0.40 -15.90
N ARG A 46 3.89 -0.98 -15.14
CA ARG A 46 5.32 -0.97 -15.48
C ARG A 46 5.60 -1.87 -16.69
N LEU A 47 5.04 -3.07 -16.71
CA LEU A 47 5.11 -3.97 -17.86
C LEU A 47 4.55 -3.34 -19.14
N ALA A 48 3.41 -2.65 -19.04
CA ALA A 48 2.81 -1.97 -20.18
C ALA A 48 3.69 -0.85 -20.75
N LYS A 49 4.44 -0.13 -19.91
CA LYS A 49 5.43 0.87 -20.36
C LYS A 49 6.61 0.21 -21.06
N GLU A 50 7.09 -0.92 -20.54
CA GLU A 50 8.21 -1.67 -21.09
C GLU A 50 7.84 -2.51 -22.32
N SER A 51 6.54 -2.60 -22.65
CA SER A 51 5.99 -3.46 -23.71
C SER A 51 6.33 -4.95 -23.53
N GLU A 52 6.43 -5.39 -22.28
CA GLU A 52 6.77 -6.77 -21.90
C GLU A 52 5.55 -7.44 -21.27
N PHE A 53 4.99 -8.46 -21.94
CA PHE A 53 3.68 -9.03 -21.60
C PHE A 53 3.71 -10.53 -21.29
N THR A 54 4.87 -11.04 -20.85
CA THR A 54 5.03 -12.43 -20.45
C THR A 54 4.62 -12.65 -19.00
N PHE A 55 4.26 -13.90 -18.67
CA PHE A 55 3.92 -14.24 -17.29
C PHE A 55 5.16 -14.17 -16.39
N GLU A 56 6.31 -14.57 -16.91
CA GLU A 56 7.60 -14.54 -16.22
C GLU A 56 8.02 -13.09 -15.90
N ALA A 57 7.76 -12.14 -16.79
CA ALA A 57 7.98 -10.72 -16.51
C ALA A 57 7.05 -10.21 -15.40
N PHE A 58 5.78 -10.64 -15.41
CA PHE A 58 4.85 -10.33 -14.32
C PHE A 58 5.31 -10.88 -12.98
N GLU A 59 5.76 -12.14 -12.93
CA GLU A 59 6.29 -12.74 -11.70
C GLU A 59 7.50 -11.97 -11.17
N LYS A 60 8.46 -11.66 -12.05
CA LYS A 60 9.66 -10.92 -11.69
C LYS A 60 9.33 -9.53 -11.17
N GLU A 61 8.46 -8.81 -11.86
CA GLU A 61 8.10 -7.44 -11.52
C GLU A 61 7.29 -7.38 -10.22
N LEU A 62 6.33 -8.30 -10.02
CA LEU A 62 5.60 -8.39 -8.76
C LEU A 62 6.52 -8.75 -7.59
N ALA A 63 7.45 -9.70 -7.77
CA ALA A 63 8.43 -10.02 -6.75
C ALA A 63 9.30 -8.81 -6.39
N TYR A 64 9.74 -8.06 -7.41
CA TYR A 64 10.52 -6.85 -7.23
C TYR A 64 9.79 -5.79 -6.41
N ILE A 65 8.47 -5.64 -6.58
CA ILE A 65 7.65 -4.70 -5.81
C ILE A 65 7.38 -5.20 -4.38
N ARG A 66 7.01 -6.48 -4.22
CA ARG A 66 6.45 -7.03 -2.98
C ARG A 66 7.48 -7.38 -1.92
N TYR A 67 8.67 -7.79 -2.32
CA TYR A 67 9.72 -8.25 -1.41
C TYR A 67 10.83 -7.21 -1.26
N ARG A 68 11.44 -7.13 -0.08
CA ARG A 68 12.66 -6.34 0.14
C ARG A 68 13.74 -6.78 -0.84
N ASP A 69 14.39 -5.82 -1.49
CA ASP A 69 15.37 -6.05 -2.57
C ASP A 69 14.85 -6.88 -3.77
N GLY A 70 13.54 -7.16 -3.82
CA GLY A 70 12.92 -8.05 -4.81
C GLY A 70 13.20 -9.54 -4.59
N ILE A 71 13.71 -9.93 -3.42
CA ILE A 71 14.13 -11.30 -3.13
C ILE A 71 13.22 -11.89 -2.04
N ASN A 72 12.55 -12.99 -2.35
CA ASN A 72 11.79 -13.74 -1.36
C ASN A 72 12.75 -14.63 -0.53
N GLU A 73 13.09 -14.17 0.66
CA GLU A 73 13.90 -14.88 1.66
C GLU A 73 13.06 -15.37 2.86
N GLY A 74 11.77 -15.61 2.64
CA GLY A 74 10.82 -16.01 3.68
C GLY A 74 9.86 -14.91 4.09
N TYR A 75 8.93 -15.23 5.00
CA TYR A 75 7.81 -14.35 5.37
C TYR A 75 8.23 -12.91 5.72
N PRO A 76 9.31 -12.66 6.51
CA PRO A 76 9.72 -11.28 6.85
C PRO A 76 10.34 -10.49 5.69
N SER A 77 10.69 -11.13 4.57
CA SER A 77 11.17 -10.43 3.37
C SER A 77 10.03 -9.72 2.62
N ARG A 78 8.77 -10.14 2.83
CA ARG A 78 7.60 -9.44 2.29
C ARG A 78 7.40 -8.11 3.02
N LEU A 79 7.09 -7.07 2.26
CA LEU A 79 6.91 -5.71 2.77
C LEU A 79 5.52 -5.56 3.42
N HIS A 80 5.39 -5.94 4.69
CA HIS A 80 4.11 -5.98 5.41
C HIS A 80 3.61 -4.61 5.88
N TYR A 81 4.51 -3.76 6.38
CA TYR A 81 4.18 -2.39 6.78
C TYR A 81 4.17 -1.50 5.55
N PHE A 82 3.05 -0.85 5.24
CA PHE A 82 2.92 -0.16 3.96
C PHE A 82 3.81 1.11 3.88
N SER A 83 4.18 1.73 5.02
CA SER A 83 5.20 2.78 5.02
C SER A 83 6.59 2.27 4.63
N ASP A 84 6.93 1.03 5.02
CA ASP A 84 8.15 0.35 4.58
C ASP A 84 8.05 -0.07 3.11
N TRP A 85 6.88 -0.52 2.66
CA TRP A 85 6.61 -0.79 1.25
C TRP A 85 6.84 0.47 0.38
N ILE A 86 6.35 1.64 0.81
CA ILE A 86 6.58 2.91 0.11
C ILE A 86 8.07 3.24 0.09
N PHE A 87 8.75 3.16 1.23
CA PHE A 87 10.18 3.47 1.33
C PHE A 87 11.01 2.58 0.40
N GLU A 88 10.84 1.27 0.47
CA GLU A 88 11.62 0.31 -0.32
C GLU A 88 11.36 0.44 -1.81
N ASN A 89 10.11 0.69 -2.22
CA ASN A 89 9.78 0.96 -3.61
C ASN A 89 10.26 2.33 -4.10
N GLN A 90 10.46 3.30 -3.18
CA GLN A 90 11.16 4.55 -3.51
C GLN A 90 12.65 4.33 -3.73
N GLU A 91 13.32 3.56 -2.88
CA GLU A 91 14.75 3.23 -3.03
C GLU A 91 15.02 2.45 -4.33
N LYS A 92 14.05 1.63 -4.76
CA LYS A 92 14.05 0.93 -6.05
C LYS A 92 13.74 1.84 -7.25
N GLY A 93 13.43 3.12 -7.05
CA GLY A 93 13.07 4.07 -8.11
C GLY A 93 11.71 3.80 -8.77
N ILE A 94 10.83 3.01 -8.15
CA ILE A 94 9.51 2.68 -8.70
C ILE A 94 8.53 3.84 -8.51
N LEU A 95 8.62 4.50 -7.36
CA LEU A 95 7.75 5.59 -6.95
C LEU A 95 8.53 6.64 -6.16
N SER A 96 7.86 7.74 -5.83
CA SER A 96 8.35 8.73 -4.88
C SER A 96 7.24 9.12 -3.91
N ASP A 97 7.56 9.21 -2.63
CA ASP A 97 6.71 9.84 -1.62
C ASP A 97 6.74 11.36 -1.85
N ILE A 98 5.62 11.90 -2.32
CA ILE A 98 5.48 13.33 -2.62
C ILE A 98 4.85 14.10 -1.46
N THR A 99 4.58 13.44 -0.33
CA THR A 99 3.73 13.98 0.73
C THR A 99 4.29 15.27 1.31
N GLN A 100 5.61 15.32 1.54
CA GLN A 100 6.28 16.54 2.01
C GLN A 100 6.19 17.66 0.98
N GLU A 101 6.46 17.35 -0.30
CA GLU A 101 6.43 18.31 -1.42
C GLU A 101 5.07 19.00 -1.53
N ILE A 102 3.99 18.24 -1.33
CA ILE A 102 2.62 18.75 -1.48
C ILE A 102 2.06 19.39 -0.19
N GLY A 103 2.90 19.64 0.82
CA GLY A 103 2.54 20.38 2.02
C GLY A 103 2.13 19.52 3.21
N GLY A 104 2.53 18.25 3.23
CA GLY A 104 2.36 17.34 4.37
C GLY A 104 3.11 17.81 5.63
N SER A 105 2.64 17.33 6.77
CA SER A 105 3.23 17.57 8.09
C SER A 105 4.06 16.35 8.54
N PRO A 106 5.05 16.52 9.44
CA PRO A 106 5.77 15.39 10.01
C PRO A 106 4.81 14.33 10.60
N TYR A 107 5.09 13.06 10.33
CA TYR A 107 4.32 11.92 10.81
C TYR A 107 5.17 11.07 11.77
N PRO A 108 4.82 10.99 13.07
CA PRO A 108 5.53 10.12 14.01
C PRO A 108 5.13 8.66 13.75
N ASN A 109 5.97 7.95 13.00
CA ASN A 109 5.71 6.58 12.57
C ASN A 109 6.52 5.57 13.39
N THR A 110 5.86 4.83 14.29
CA THR A 110 6.52 3.85 15.17
C THR A 110 5.74 2.54 15.22
N PRO A 111 5.59 1.82 14.10
CA PRO A 111 4.78 0.61 14.09
C PRO A 111 5.48 -0.51 14.86
N SER A 112 4.69 -1.29 15.60
CA SER A 112 5.10 -2.50 16.34
C SER A 112 4.01 -3.57 16.38
N PHE A 113 2.90 -3.37 15.65
CA PHE A 113 1.69 -4.17 15.76
C PHE A 113 1.92 -5.66 15.52
N MET A 114 2.70 -6.05 14.51
CA MET A 114 2.96 -7.45 14.17
C MET A 114 3.74 -8.16 15.27
N SER A 115 4.84 -7.58 15.75
CA SER A 115 5.65 -8.22 16.80
C SER A 115 4.97 -8.22 18.17
N GLU A 116 4.09 -7.26 18.45
CA GLU A 116 3.24 -7.23 19.65
C GLU A 116 2.03 -8.17 19.57
N ASN A 117 1.61 -8.55 18.36
CA ASN A 117 0.43 -9.39 18.14
C ASN A 117 0.70 -10.59 17.22
N PRO A 118 1.72 -11.43 17.50
CA PRO A 118 2.12 -12.53 16.61
C PRO A 118 1.01 -13.57 16.40
N LYS A 119 0.08 -13.69 17.35
CA LYS A 119 -1.08 -14.60 17.28
C LYS A 119 -2.00 -14.38 16.07
N PHE A 120 -1.95 -13.20 15.43
CA PHE A 120 -2.76 -12.92 14.23
C PHE A 120 -2.12 -13.42 12.93
N TYR A 121 -0.87 -13.87 12.98
CA TYR A 121 -0.07 -14.23 11.83
C TYR A 121 0.51 -15.63 12.03
N ALA A 122 0.06 -16.61 11.25
CA ALA A 122 0.48 -18.00 11.41
C ALA A 122 2.01 -18.15 11.28
N GLN A 123 2.63 -17.38 10.39
CA GLN A 123 4.07 -17.38 10.12
C GLN A 123 4.89 -16.78 11.26
N LEU A 124 4.29 -15.99 12.15
CA LEU A 124 4.95 -15.47 13.35
C LEU A 124 4.90 -16.45 14.53
N ALA A 125 4.39 -17.67 14.34
CA ALA A 125 4.65 -18.76 15.28
C ALA A 125 6.14 -19.13 15.34
N ASP A 126 6.91 -18.83 14.29
CA ASP A 126 8.37 -18.95 14.27
C ASP A 126 9.03 -17.74 14.97
N PRO A 127 9.77 -17.94 16.08
CA PRO A 127 10.44 -16.84 16.78
C PRO A 127 11.48 -16.09 15.95
N SER A 128 12.08 -16.74 14.94
CA SER A 128 13.04 -16.08 14.04
C SER A 128 12.36 -15.02 13.19
N ASN A 129 11.14 -15.29 12.71
CA ASN A 129 10.34 -14.31 11.98
C ASN A 129 9.97 -13.12 12.86
N ILE A 130 9.61 -13.34 14.13
CA ILE A 130 9.34 -12.25 15.08
C ILE A 130 10.59 -11.36 15.25
N ALA A 131 11.78 -11.95 15.37
CA ALA A 131 13.02 -11.19 15.53
C ALA A 131 13.28 -10.28 14.31
N THR A 132 13.14 -10.81 13.09
CA THR A 132 13.32 -10.03 11.86
C THR A 132 12.27 -8.93 11.70
N ILE A 133 11.01 -9.20 12.07
CA ILE A 133 9.96 -8.17 12.08
C ILE A 133 10.29 -7.05 13.07
N LYS A 134 10.80 -7.34 14.27
CA LYS A 134 11.24 -6.30 15.22
C LYS A 134 12.38 -5.44 14.69
N THR A 135 13.32 -6.03 13.97
CA THR A 135 14.38 -5.28 13.30
C THR A 135 13.80 -4.35 12.24
N THR A 136 12.83 -4.82 11.46
CA THR A 136 12.11 -4.01 10.46
C THR A 136 11.35 -2.86 11.12
N GLU A 137 10.58 -3.12 12.18
CA GLU A 137 9.86 -2.12 12.96
C GLU A 137 10.80 -1.04 13.53
N SER A 138 11.98 -1.45 14.00
CA SER A 138 13.01 -0.52 14.48
C SER A 138 13.57 0.34 13.35
N ALA A 139 13.86 -0.26 12.18
CA ALA A 139 14.34 0.47 11.02
C ALA A 139 13.31 1.47 10.49
N ILE A 140 12.02 1.11 10.50
CA ILE A 140 10.93 2.02 10.13
C ILE A 140 10.96 3.25 11.03
N LYS A 141 11.09 3.09 12.34
CA LYS A 141 11.11 4.18 13.32
C LYS A 141 12.25 5.19 13.14
N GLU A 142 13.38 4.78 12.58
CA GLU A 142 14.55 5.67 12.37
C GLU A 142 14.40 6.59 11.14
N ARG A 143 13.40 6.36 10.30
CA ARG A 143 13.14 7.16 9.08
C ARG A 143 12.25 8.36 9.39
N SER A 144 12.34 9.38 8.54
CA SER A 144 11.45 10.54 8.59
C SER A 144 10.26 10.34 7.67
N TYR A 145 9.05 10.58 8.17
CA TYR A 145 7.80 10.48 7.40
C TYR A 145 7.03 11.78 7.43
N PHE A 146 6.23 11.97 6.39
CA PHE A 146 5.26 13.04 6.29
C PHE A 146 3.89 12.44 5.95
N TYR A 147 2.84 13.07 6.46
CA TYR A 147 1.47 12.73 6.12
C TYR A 147 0.66 14.02 5.93
N ILE A 148 -0.42 13.96 5.17
CA ILE A 148 -1.44 15.00 5.16
C ILE A 148 -2.46 14.64 6.23
N PRO A 149 -2.58 15.43 7.33
CA PRO A 149 -3.62 15.20 8.33
C PRO A 149 -5.01 15.24 7.69
N LYS A 150 -5.94 14.43 8.17
CA LYS A 150 -7.27 14.30 7.55
C LYS A 150 -8.02 15.62 7.36
N ALA A 151 -7.83 16.57 8.28
CA ALA A 151 -8.44 17.90 8.22
C ALA A 151 -7.87 18.78 7.07
N GLU A 152 -6.67 18.48 6.60
CA GLU A 152 -5.96 19.24 5.56
C GLU A 152 -6.17 18.68 4.15
N ILE A 153 -6.76 17.48 4.01
CA ILE A 153 -6.90 16.79 2.71
C ILE A 153 -7.66 17.65 1.71
N ALA A 154 -8.82 18.21 2.07
CA ALA A 154 -9.60 19.07 1.17
C ALA A 154 -8.82 20.31 0.71
N ARG A 155 -7.91 20.84 1.54
CA ARG A 155 -7.08 22.00 1.18
C ARG A 155 -5.97 21.62 0.20
N LEU A 156 -5.39 20.43 0.38
CA LEU A 156 -4.21 19.96 -0.37
C LEU A 156 -4.55 19.05 -1.57
N GLU A 157 -5.80 18.62 -1.73
CA GLU A 157 -6.20 17.63 -2.76
C GLU A 157 -5.89 18.08 -4.20
N LYS A 158 -5.76 19.39 -4.45
CA LYS A 158 -5.38 19.92 -5.78
C LYS A 158 -3.97 19.52 -6.22
N SER A 159 -3.11 19.13 -5.30
CA SER A 159 -1.75 18.64 -5.58
C SER A 159 -1.70 17.12 -5.81
N ILE A 160 -2.79 16.42 -5.48
CA ILE A 160 -2.97 14.98 -5.69
C ILE A 160 -3.52 14.77 -7.10
N LYS A 161 -2.97 13.82 -7.84
CA LYS A 161 -3.33 13.51 -9.21
C LYS A 161 -3.94 12.13 -9.31
N SER A 162 -4.78 11.93 -10.32
CA SER A 162 -5.27 10.59 -10.65
C SER A 162 -4.10 9.65 -10.90
N GLY A 163 -4.06 8.52 -10.20
CA GLY A 163 -2.98 7.54 -10.26
C GLY A 163 -1.95 7.64 -9.15
N ASP A 164 -1.98 8.70 -8.34
CA ASP A 164 -1.23 8.72 -7.10
C ASP A 164 -1.71 7.61 -6.16
N ILE A 165 -0.77 6.95 -5.51
CA ILE A 165 -1.01 5.91 -4.51
C ILE A 165 -1.34 6.63 -3.20
N ILE A 166 -2.45 6.24 -2.58
CA ILE A 166 -2.94 6.81 -1.33
C ILE A 166 -2.84 5.76 -0.25
N ALA A 167 -1.97 5.98 0.73
CA ALA A 167 -1.88 5.16 1.94
C ALA A 167 -2.56 5.89 3.10
N ILE A 168 -3.64 5.31 3.63
CA ILE A 168 -4.44 5.92 4.70
C ILE A 168 -3.80 5.61 6.06
N THR A 169 -3.31 6.64 6.73
CA THR A 169 -2.69 6.52 8.05
C THR A 169 -3.74 6.33 9.15
N THR A 170 -3.31 5.76 10.28
CA THR A 170 -4.19 5.52 11.44
C THR A 170 -3.81 6.37 12.66
N SER A 171 -4.74 6.50 13.60
CA SER A 171 -4.52 7.08 14.93
C SER A 171 -3.99 6.07 15.94
N MET A 172 -3.87 4.79 15.57
CA MET A 172 -3.21 3.77 16.39
C MET A 172 -1.72 4.10 16.49
N THR A 173 -1.13 3.96 17.68
CA THR A 173 0.27 4.36 17.92
C THR A 173 1.29 3.32 17.43
N ASN A 174 0.86 2.08 17.23
CA ASN A 174 1.71 0.94 16.85
C ASN A 174 1.41 0.39 15.44
N LEU A 175 0.58 1.07 14.64
CA LEU A 175 0.30 0.73 13.25
C LEU A 175 0.37 2.00 12.41
N ASP A 176 0.90 1.90 11.20
CA ASP A 176 1.17 3.02 10.30
C ASP A 176 0.00 3.25 9.34
N ILE A 177 -0.32 2.25 8.53
CA ILE A 177 -1.28 2.33 7.42
C ILE A 177 -2.36 1.27 7.61
N VAL A 178 -3.62 1.66 7.44
CA VAL A 178 -4.79 0.76 7.56
C VAL A 178 -5.45 0.42 6.24
N HIS A 179 -5.15 1.18 5.19
CA HIS A 179 -5.78 1.00 3.89
C HIS A 179 -4.98 1.66 2.78
N THR A 180 -5.09 1.16 1.55
CA THR A 180 -4.44 1.76 0.39
C THR A 180 -5.30 1.68 -0.87
N GLY A 181 -4.96 2.48 -1.87
CA GLY A 181 -5.62 2.55 -3.17
C GLY A 181 -5.02 3.63 -4.05
N PHE A 182 -5.73 4.00 -5.11
CA PHE A 182 -5.33 5.07 -6.03
C PHE A 182 -6.26 6.26 -5.95
N ALA A 183 -5.71 7.47 -6.00
CA ALA A 183 -6.48 8.68 -6.25
C ALA A 183 -7.11 8.63 -7.65
N ILE A 184 -8.37 9.04 -7.75
CA ILE A 184 -9.07 9.24 -9.02
C ILE A 184 -9.90 10.51 -8.96
N GLU A 185 -9.68 11.41 -9.90
CA GLU A 185 -10.44 12.66 -9.99
C GLU A 185 -11.82 12.40 -10.60
N LYS A 186 -12.87 12.89 -9.93
CA LYS A 186 -14.24 12.95 -10.44
C LYS A 186 -14.81 14.33 -10.17
N ASN A 187 -15.28 15.00 -11.22
CA ASN A 187 -15.90 16.33 -11.12
C ASN A 187 -15.02 17.35 -10.35
N GLY A 188 -13.70 17.32 -10.58
CA GLY A 188 -12.73 18.22 -9.95
C GLY A 188 -12.43 17.94 -8.47
N ARG A 189 -12.87 16.79 -7.93
CA ARG A 189 -12.57 16.34 -6.56
C ARG A 189 -11.87 14.99 -6.59
N ILE A 190 -11.03 14.71 -5.60
CA ILE A 190 -10.33 13.43 -5.50
C ILE A 190 -11.23 12.40 -4.81
N HIS A 191 -11.37 11.23 -5.41
CA HIS A 191 -11.98 10.02 -4.86
C HIS A 191 -10.93 8.92 -4.72
N LEU A 192 -11.29 7.82 -4.07
CA LEU A 192 -10.41 6.67 -3.86
C LEU A 192 -10.88 5.49 -4.69
N MET A 193 -10.02 4.96 -5.55
CA MET A 193 -10.20 3.66 -6.20
C MET A 193 -9.46 2.60 -5.37
N HIS A 194 -10.18 1.64 -4.79
CA HIS A 194 -9.60 0.67 -3.85
C HIS A 194 -10.38 -0.65 -3.79
N ALA A 195 -9.72 -1.72 -3.34
CA ALA A 195 -10.41 -2.93 -2.88
C ALA A 195 -11.09 -2.65 -1.53
N SER A 196 -12.42 -2.67 -1.48
CA SER A 196 -13.23 -2.30 -0.32
C SER A 196 -13.64 -3.54 0.46
N SER A 197 -13.16 -3.70 1.69
CA SER A 197 -13.64 -4.75 2.60
C SER A 197 -15.07 -4.51 3.07
N LYS A 198 -15.56 -3.26 3.01
CA LYS A 198 -16.94 -2.92 3.36
C LYS A 198 -17.93 -3.38 2.28
N ASN A 199 -17.59 -3.12 1.02
CA ASN A 199 -18.46 -3.44 -0.12
C ASN A 199 -18.05 -4.74 -0.83
N MET A 200 -17.03 -5.42 -0.31
CA MET A 200 -16.50 -6.70 -0.76
C MET A 200 -16.04 -6.75 -2.23
N LYS A 201 -15.56 -5.62 -2.76
CA LYS A 201 -15.08 -5.51 -4.15
C LYS A 201 -14.16 -4.32 -4.35
N VAL A 202 -13.40 -4.31 -5.46
CA VAL A 202 -12.74 -3.12 -5.97
C VAL A 202 -13.77 -2.14 -6.50
N GLU A 203 -13.71 -0.91 -6.02
CA GLU A 203 -14.65 0.15 -6.34
C GLU A 203 -13.98 1.52 -6.39
N ILE A 204 -14.72 2.51 -6.87
CA ILE A 204 -14.39 3.93 -6.65
C ILE A 204 -15.35 4.46 -5.60
N SER A 205 -14.81 5.08 -4.55
CA SER A 205 -15.59 5.63 -3.46
C SER A 205 -16.64 6.63 -3.98
N GLU A 206 -17.88 6.52 -3.49
CA GLU A 206 -18.93 7.50 -3.78
C GLU A 206 -18.59 8.88 -3.18
N LYS A 207 -17.96 8.86 -1.99
CA LYS A 207 -17.49 10.05 -1.29
C LYS A 207 -16.14 10.52 -1.85
N THR A 208 -15.90 11.81 -1.74
CA THR A 208 -14.55 12.37 -1.93
C THR A 208 -13.58 11.75 -0.92
N LEU A 209 -12.28 11.76 -1.21
CA LEU A 209 -11.25 11.23 -0.32
C LEU A 209 -11.29 11.93 1.04
N SER A 210 -11.49 13.25 1.07
CA SER A 210 -11.63 14.00 2.32
C SER A 210 -12.86 13.54 3.13
N ASP A 211 -14.01 13.36 2.49
CA ASP A 211 -15.25 12.93 3.17
C ASP A 211 -15.22 11.45 3.57
N TYR A 212 -14.50 10.63 2.81
CA TYR A 212 -14.24 9.22 3.12
C TYR A 212 -13.51 9.11 4.46
N LEU A 213 -12.38 9.83 4.61
CA LEU A 213 -11.60 9.82 5.85
C LEU A 213 -12.31 10.54 7.00
N ALA A 214 -13.05 11.63 6.73
CA ALA A 214 -13.81 12.34 7.77
C ALA A 214 -14.84 11.45 8.46
N GLY A 215 -15.38 10.45 7.75
CA GLY A 215 -16.32 9.47 8.28
C GLY A 215 -15.70 8.41 9.20
N ASN A 216 -14.37 8.32 9.29
CA ASN A 216 -13.68 7.31 10.08
C ASN A 216 -12.81 7.93 11.19
N LYS A 217 -13.11 7.58 12.45
CA LYS A 217 -12.39 8.11 13.61
C LYS A 217 -10.95 7.58 13.73
N SER A 218 -10.70 6.34 13.30
CA SER A 218 -9.37 5.73 13.41
C SER A 218 -8.43 6.14 12.29
N GLN A 219 -8.93 6.72 11.19
CA GLN A 219 -8.09 7.24 10.11
C GLN A 219 -7.60 8.65 10.51
N SER A 220 -6.29 8.87 10.41
CA SER A 220 -5.63 10.11 10.85
C SER A 220 -5.25 11.02 9.69
N GLY A 221 -5.05 10.49 8.48
CA GLY A 221 -4.59 11.23 7.32
C GLY A 221 -4.17 10.30 6.18
N ILE A 222 -3.32 10.82 5.27
CA ILE A 222 -2.82 10.07 4.12
C ILE A 222 -1.32 10.33 3.87
N ILE A 223 -0.62 9.32 3.37
CA ILE A 223 0.64 9.45 2.65
C ILE A 223 0.31 9.32 1.15
N VAL A 224 0.94 10.15 0.33
CA VAL A 224 0.72 10.21 -1.11
C VAL A 224 2.02 9.89 -1.83
N SER A 225 2.02 8.82 -2.62
CA SER A 225 3.15 8.44 -3.46
C SER A 225 2.77 8.51 -4.94
N ARG A 226 3.74 8.77 -5.81
CA ARG A 226 3.53 8.87 -7.26
C ARG A 226 4.54 7.97 -7.97
N LEU A 227 4.08 7.22 -8.97
CA LEU A 227 4.99 6.43 -9.81
C LEU A 227 6.05 7.33 -10.43
N ALA A 228 7.30 6.86 -10.45
CA ALA A 228 8.39 7.57 -11.07
C ALA A 228 8.11 7.77 -12.56
N LYS A 229 8.49 8.94 -13.07
CA LYS A 229 8.56 9.17 -14.51
C LYS A 229 9.90 8.65 -14.98
N ASP A 230 9.87 7.76 -15.95
CA ASP A 230 11.05 7.38 -16.72
C ASP A 230 11.56 8.60 -17.52
#